data_AF-A0A936C1V8-F1
#
_entry.id   AF-A0A936C1V8-F1
#
_cell.length_a   1.000
_cell.length_b   1.000
_cell.length_c   1.000
_cell.angle_alpha   90.00
_cell.angle_beta   90.00
_cell.angle_gamma   90.00
#
_symmetry.space_group_name_H-M   'P 1'
#
loop_
_entity.id
_entity.type
_entity.pdbx_description
1 polymer ?
#
loop_
_entity_poly.entity_id
_entity_poly.type
_entity_poly.pdbx_seq_one_letter_code
_entity_poly.pdbx_strand_id
1 'polypeptide(L)'
;MTNISKVLTRFGVGNYACLRLSACAQPRYSQPVRWVVSLLLTGLLAGTSYDGVLKKAERITNLGRFLEEYVGECESTEPTFDRAGCETRAQQTRSEYRGRTLVVEVGDASERVAFGGWDERRGAYRLLLTPFFSERALGLSVGKPRLSGSGAPVVKNIPIWVPRPKDEPDFGFRRQLERGMVRLELVVRPQGAWRLRGKGDATVRGAEVSLLGIRVYASRGQRILAEQTY
;
A
#
# COMPACT_ATOMS: atom_id res chain seq x y z
N MET A 1 -24.46 -47.64 32.92
CA MET A 1 -24.20 -49.03 32.45
C MET A 1 -22.70 -49.22 32.29
N THR A 2 -22.21 -50.45 32.25
CA THR A 2 -20.93 -50.81 32.87
C THR A 2 -20.09 -51.76 32.02
N ASN A 3 -18.80 -51.45 31.83
CA ASN A 3 -17.61 -52.34 31.73
C ASN A 3 -16.40 -51.45 31.33
N ILE A 4 -15.21 -51.41 31.95
CA ILE A 4 -14.41 -52.28 32.86
C ILE A 4 -13.56 -53.35 32.13
N SER A 5 -12.27 -53.44 32.54
CA SER A 5 -11.20 -54.38 32.16
C SER A 5 -10.42 -54.11 30.85
N LYS A 6 -9.13 -54.47 30.68
CA LYS A 6 -7.98 -54.90 31.56
C LYS A 6 -6.69 -54.90 30.69
N VAL A 7 -5.42 -54.95 31.17
CA VAL A 7 -4.69 -54.34 32.32
C VAL A 7 -3.18 -54.69 32.21
N LEU A 8 -2.24 -53.82 32.67
CA LEU A 8 -0.76 -54.05 32.76
C LEU A 8 -0.05 -54.27 31.38
N THR A 9 1.29 -54.35 31.19
CA THR A 9 2.55 -54.50 32.00
C THR A 9 3.75 -54.02 31.11
N ARG A 10 5.01 -53.70 31.49
CA ARG A 10 5.78 -53.51 32.75
C ARG A 10 7.10 -52.70 32.47
N PHE A 11 7.88 -52.38 33.51
CA PHE A 11 9.30 -51.91 33.65
C PHE A 11 10.26 -51.65 32.45
N GLY A 12 11.18 -50.69 32.67
CA GLY A 12 12.43 -50.51 31.90
C GLY A 12 13.39 -49.44 32.46
N VAL A 13 14.02 -49.69 33.63
CA VAL A 13 15.06 -48.79 34.22
C VAL A 13 16.45 -49.36 33.97
N GLY A 14 17.41 -48.51 33.55
CA GLY A 14 18.79 -48.93 33.29
C GLY A 14 19.80 -47.79 33.41
N ASN A 15 20.31 -47.56 34.62
CA ASN A 15 21.48 -46.72 34.86
C ASN A 15 22.76 -47.56 34.72
N TYR A 16 23.71 -47.10 33.90
CA TYR A 16 25.12 -47.50 34.03
C TYR A 16 26.03 -46.29 33.80
N ALA A 17 26.77 -45.94 34.86
CA ALA A 17 27.94 -45.10 34.78
C ALA A 17 29.15 -45.96 35.15
N CYS A 18 30.23 -45.93 34.37
CA CYS A 18 31.53 -46.39 34.85
C CYS A 18 32.67 -45.67 34.12
N LEU A 19 33.74 -45.41 34.86
CA LEU A 19 34.91 -44.66 34.42
C LEU A 19 35.79 -45.46 33.44
N ARG A 20 36.62 -44.76 32.66
CA ARG A 20 38.08 -44.92 32.76
C ARG A 20 38.86 -43.80 32.06
N LEU A 21 39.99 -43.42 32.67
CA LEU A 21 41.04 -42.67 31.98
C LEU A 21 41.88 -43.64 31.14
N SER A 22 42.37 -43.18 29.99
CA SER A 22 43.69 -43.53 29.44
C SER A 22 44.03 -42.55 28.32
N ALA A 23 45.18 -41.88 28.41
CA ALA A 23 45.72 -41.07 27.32
C ALA A 23 46.64 -41.94 26.44
N CYS A 24 46.48 -41.87 25.12
CA CYS A 24 47.40 -42.50 24.18
C CYS A 24 47.56 -41.68 22.89
N ALA A 25 48.82 -41.58 22.45
CA ALA A 25 49.38 -41.11 21.18
C ALA A 25 48.45 -40.54 20.08
N GLN A 26 48.79 -39.32 19.60
CA GLN A 26 48.42 -38.86 18.26
C GLN A 26 49.28 -39.55 17.18
N PRO A 27 48.69 -39.99 16.06
CA PRO A 27 49.38 -40.04 14.77
C PRO A 27 49.17 -38.75 13.96
N ARG A 28 50.17 -38.43 13.12
CA ARG A 28 50.27 -37.22 12.30
C ARG A 28 49.43 -37.29 11.00
N TYR A 29 49.22 -36.10 10.41
CA TYR A 29 48.78 -35.85 9.01
C TYR A 29 47.35 -36.23 8.61
N SER A 30 46.54 -35.23 8.24
CA SER A 30 46.13 -35.05 6.83
C SER A 30 45.33 -33.75 6.62
N GLN A 31 45.57 -33.11 5.46
CA GLN A 31 44.82 -32.01 4.80
C GLN A 31 44.46 -30.74 5.61
N PRO A 32 44.85 -29.53 5.15
CA PRO A 32 44.22 -28.30 5.61
C PRO A 32 42.77 -28.25 5.07
N VAL A 33 41.79 -28.38 5.96
CA VAL A 33 40.38 -28.21 5.60
C VAL A 33 40.19 -26.82 5.01
N ARG A 34 39.76 -26.75 3.76
CA ARG A 34 39.41 -25.49 3.10
C ARG A 34 38.36 -24.78 3.94
N TRP A 35 38.68 -23.57 4.40
CA TRP A 35 37.70 -22.64 4.94
C TRP A 35 36.72 -22.29 3.82
N VAL A 36 35.60 -23.02 3.76
CA VAL A 36 34.46 -22.63 2.95
C VAL A 36 33.95 -21.33 3.56
N VAL A 37 34.24 -20.21 2.89
CA VAL A 37 33.65 -18.92 3.21
C VAL A 37 32.17 -19.03 2.91
N SER A 38 31.38 -19.39 3.92
CA SER A 38 29.92 -19.30 3.91
C SER A 38 29.52 -17.83 3.84
N LEU A 39 29.64 -17.26 2.65
CA LEU A 39 29.35 -15.88 2.33
C LEU A 39 27.83 -15.71 2.40
N LEU A 40 27.37 -15.34 3.59
CA LEU A 40 25.95 -15.24 3.94
C LEU A 40 25.24 -14.27 2.99
N LEU A 41 24.43 -14.85 2.09
CA LEU A 41 23.49 -14.15 1.21
C LEU A 41 22.26 -13.63 1.98
N THR A 42 22.49 -13.02 3.15
CA THR A 42 21.49 -12.32 3.96
C THR A 42 21.19 -10.94 3.37
N GLY A 43 20.70 -10.93 2.12
CA GLY A 43 20.65 -9.72 1.30
C GLY A 43 19.58 -9.72 0.21
N LEU A 44 18.38 -10.25 0.47
CA LEU A 44 17.26 -10.21 -0.48
C LEU A 44 15.84 -10.22 0.16
N LEU A 45 15.71 -9.63 1.35
CA LEU A 45 14.40 -9.31 1.97
C LEU A 45 14.22 -7.79 2.26
N ALA A 46 14.87 -6.96 1.45
CA ALA A 46 14.55 -5.54 1.36
C ALA A 46 13.23 -5.36 0.60
N GLY A 47 12.11 -5.57 1.29
CA GLY A 47 10.80 -5.13 0.80
C GLY A 47 10.83 -3.63 0.52
N THR A 48 10.21 -3.19 -0.57
CA THR A 48 10.25 -1.78 -0.99
C THR A 48 9.65 -0.88 0.09
N SER A 49 10.49 -0.07 0.74
CA SER A 49 10.04 0.96 1.68
C SER A 49 9.32 2.09 0.95
N TYR A 50 8.54 2.88 1.68
CA TYR A 50 7.86 4.04 1.11
C TYR A 50 8.85 5.03 0.48
N ASP A 51 9.96 5.35 1.16
CA ASP A 51 11.04 6.16 0.59
C ASP A 51 11.67 5.54 -0.67
N GLY A 52 11.68 4.20 -0.78
CA GLY A 52 12.16 3.47 -1.95
C GLY A 52 11.30 3.69 -3.20
N VAL A 53 9.99 3.87 -3.04
CA VAL A 53 9.09 4.24 -4.14
C VAL A 53 9.01 5.76 -4.35
N LEU A 54 9.08 6.55 -3.27
CA LEU A 54 9.06 8.02 -3.30
C LEU A 54 10.29 8.61 -4.02
N LYS A 55 11.49 8.04 -3.85
CA LYS A 55 12.74 8.50 -4.50
C LYS A 55 12.71 8.48 -6.04
N LYS A 56 11.71 7.84 -6.65
CA LYS A 56 11.51 7.76 -8.10
C LYS A 56 10.24 8.49 -8.55
N ALA A 57 9.65 9.30 -7.69
CA ALA A 57 8.31 9.85 -7.85
C ALA A 57 8.31 11.35 -8.19
N GLU A 58 7.62 11.71 -9.26
CA GLU A 58 7.44 13.09 -9.72
C GLU A 58 6.18 13.69 -9.08
N ARG A 59 6.28 14.84 -8.41
CA ARG A 59 5.15 15.43 -7.66
C ARG A 59 4.18 16.16 -8.60
N ILE A 60 2.91 15.77 -8.59
CA ILE A 60 1.86 16.47 -9.32
C ILE A 60 1.53 17.76 -8.57
N THR A 61 1.94 18.90 -9.12
CA THR A 61 1.71 20.23 -8.54
C THR A 61 0.30 20.79 -8.80
N ASN A 62 -0.40 20.27 -9.82
CA ASN A 62 -1.78 20.63 -10.14
C ASN A 62 -2.52 19.41 -10.68
N LEU A 63 -3.40 18.82 -9.86
CA LEU A 63 -4.13 17.60 -10.22
C LEU A 63 -5.13 17.82 -11.37
N GLY A 64 -5.84 18.97 -11.38
CA GLY A 64 -6.78 19.31 -12.44
C GLY A 64 -6.11 19.36 -13.81
N ARG A 65 -4.99 20.09 -13.92
CA ARG A 65 -4.19 20.19 -15.15
C ARG A 65 -3.67 18.81 -15.61
N PHE A 66 -3.13 18.02 -14.70
CA PHE A 66 -2.69 16.67 -15.02
C PHE A 66 -3.83 15.81 -15.59
N LEU A 67 -5.03 15.89 -15.00
CA LEU A 67 -6.19 15.15 -15.50
C LEU A 67 -6.64 15.65 -16.88
N GLU A 68 -6.69 16.97 -17.12
CA GLU A 68 -7.01 17.56 -18.42
C GLU A 68 -6.07 17.04 -19.52
N GLU A 69 -4.75 17.12 -19.28
CA GLU A 69 -3.71 16.73 -20.24
C GLU A 69 -3.62 15.21 -20.46
N TYR A 70 -3.83 14.40 -19.40
CA TYR A 70 -3.71 12.94 -19.43
C TYR A 70 -4.99 12.22 -19.91
N VAL A 71 -6.17 12.77 -19.63
CA VAL A 71 -7.46 12.19 -20.06
C VAL A 71 -7.83 12.66 -21.46
N GLY A 72 -7.77 13.98 -21.71
CA GLY A 72 -8.21 14.62 -22.94
C GLY A 72 -9.74 14.81 -23.01
N GLU A 73 -10.16 16.07 -23.10
CA GLU A 73 -11.56 16.51 -23.16
C GLU A 73 -12.17 16.39 -24.58
N CYS A 74 -11.86 15.32 -25.32
CA CYS A 74 -12.02 15.25 -26.78
C CYS A 74 -13.45 14.96 -27.29
N GLU A 75 -14.47 15.47 -26.60
CA GLU A 75 -15.90 15.25 -26.88
C GLU A 75 -16.68 16.58 -26.97
N SER A 76 -16.06 17.63 -27.53
CA SER A 76 -16.77 18.86 -27.91
C SER A 76 -17.67 18.63 -29.14
N THR A 77 -18.76 19.38 -29.21
CA THR A 77 -19.71 19.42 -30.33
C THR A 77 -19.47 20.60 -31.28
N GLU A 78 -18.48 21.46 -31.02
CA GLU A 78 -18.15 22.62 -31.86
C GLU A 78 -17.63 22.17 -33.25
N PRO A 79 -18.17 22.71 -34.36
CA PRO A 79 -17.76 22.31 -35.72
C PRO A 79 -16.27 22.54 -36.05
N THR A 80 -15.61 23.44 -35.31
CA THR A 80 -14.19 23.80 -35.46
C THR A 80 -13.25 23.00 -34.55
N PHE A 81 -13.76 22.05 -33.76
CA PHE A 81 -12.96 21.34 -32.78
C PHE A 81 -12.07 20.25 -33.40
N ASP A 82 -10.75 20.43 -33.27
CA ASP A 82 -9.72 19.43 -33.60
C ASP A 82 -9.78 18.22 -32.64
N ARG A 83 -10.74 17.33 -32.87
CA ARG A 83 -10.88 16.09 -32.11
C ARG A 83 -9.70 15.14 -32.33
N ALA A 84 -9.22 14.99 -33.56
CA ALA A 84 -8.15 14.04 -33.89
C ALA A 84 -6.82 14.42 -33.21
N GLY A 85 -6.44 15.71 -33.26
CA GLY A 85 -5.28 16.21 -32.54
C GLY A 85 -5.50 16.24 -31.04
N CYS A 86 -6.73 16.43 -30.53
CA CYS A 86 -7.01 16.25 -29.09
C CYS A 86 -6.73 14.81 -28.64
N GLU A 87 -7.28 13.81 -29.33
CA GLU A 87 -7.07 12.39 -29.01
C GLU A 87 -5.59 12.01 -29.14
N THR A 88 -4.89 12.56 -30.14
CA THR A 88 -3.44 12.41 -30.34
C THR A 88 -2.63 13.00 -29.19
N ARG A 89 -2.89 14.26 -28.81
CA ARG A 89 -2.20 14.95 -27.69
C ARG A 89 -2.38 14.16 -26.39
N ALA A 90 -3.60 13.74 -26.07
CA ALA A 90 -3.87 12.95 -24.88
C ALA A 90 -3.20 11.55 -24.92
N GLN A 91 -3.08 10.92 -26.10
CA GLN A 91 -2.33 9.67 -26.26
C GLN A 91 -0.81 9.87 -26.11
N GLN A 92 -0.26 11.00 -26.56
CA GLN A 92 1.12 11.38 -26.32
C GLN A 92 1.38 11.56 -24.81
N THR A 93 0.57 12.36 -24.10
CA THR A 93 0.69 12.54 -22.64
C THR A 93 0.69 11.21 -21.90
N ARG A 94 -0.26 10.32 -22.22
CA ARG A 94 -0.32 8.96 -21.62
C ARG A 94 0.91 8.11 -21.90
N SER A 95 1.56 8.30 -23.04
CA SER A 95 2.81 7.62 -23.40
C SER A 95 4.01 8.19 -22.63
N GLU A 96 4.08 9.51 -22.46
CA GLU A 96 5.15 10.18 -21.70
C GLU A 96 5.13 9.87 -20.21
N TYR A 97 3.94 9.68 -19.63
CA TYR A 97 3.75 9.23 -18.24
C TYR A 97 3.87 7.70 -18.05
N ARG A 98 4.03 6.92 -19.11
CA ARG A 98 3.98 5.45 -19.04
C ARG A 98 5.12 4.90 -18.18
N GLY A 99 4.76 4.20 -17.11
CA GLY A 99 5.72 3.61 -16.16
C GLY A 99 6.27 4.58 -15.12
N ARG A 100 6.12 5.92 -15.31
CA ARG A 100 6.51 6.92 -14.29
C ARG A 100 5.80 6.63 -12.97
N THR A 101 6.47 6.96 -11.87
CA THR A 101 5.85 7.03 -10.56
C THR A 101 5.58 8.49 -10.23
N LEU A 102 4.41 8.79 -9.68
CA LEU A 102 3.95 10.14 -9.36
C LEU A 102 3.60 10.26 -7.87
N VAL A 103 3.67 11.46 -7.33
CA VAL A 103 3.19 11.80 -5.97
C VAL A 103 1.96 12.69 -6.04
N VAL A 104 0.92 12.34 -5.28
CA VAL A 104 -0.30 13.14 -5.10
C VAL A 104 -0.43 13.50 -3.63
N GLU A 105 -0.49 14.80 -3.32
CA GLU A 105 -0.83 15.30 -1.99
C GLU A 105 -2.33 15.48 -1.82
N VAL A 106 -2.81 15.20 -0.62
CA VAL A 106 -4.20 15.43 -0.18
C VAL A 106 -4.13 16.23 1.12
N GLY A 107 -4.34 17.54 1.00
CA GLY A 107 -4.20 18.50 2.10
C GLY A 107 -5.29 18.39 3.17
N ASP A 108 -6.52 18.10 2.75
CA ASP A 108 -7.63 17.70 3.64
C ASP A 108 -8.14 16.33 3.16
N ALA A 109 -8.11 15.33 4.04
CA ALA A 109 -8.52 13.97 3.76
C ALA A 109 -9.89 13.61 4.37
N SER A 110 -10.58 14.54 5.04
CA SER A 110 -11.79 14.28 5.84
C SER A 110 -12.94 13.68 5.02
N GLU A 111 -13.22 14.18 3.82
CA GLU A 111 -14.21 13.59 2.90
C GLU A 111 -13.81 12.21 2.35
N ARG A 112 -12.50 11.90 2.37
CA ARG A 112 -11.93 10.73 1.69
C ARG A 112 -11.53 9.62 2.67
N VAL A 113 -11.62 9.85 3.98
CA VAL A 113 -11.16 8.93 5.02
C VAL A 113 -12.23 8.70 6.08
N ALA A 114 -12.78 7.49 6.13
CA ALA A 114 -13.65 7.06 7.22
C ALA A 114 -12.84 6.38 8.33
N PHE A 115 -13.17 6.65 9.60
CA PHE A 115 -12.58 5.96 10.74
C PHE A 115 -13.17 4.55 10.91
N GLY A 116 -12.29 3.56 11.01
CA GLY A 116 -12.62 2.13 11.02
C GLY A 116 -12.41 1.42 12.36
N GLY A 117 -12.21 2.15 13.45
CA GLY A 117 -11.99 1.60 14.80
C GLY A 117 -10.53 1.24 15.11
N TRP A 118 -10.32 0.66 16.29
CA TRP A 118 -9.04 0.11 16.75
C TRP A 118 -8.92 -1.38 16.41
N ASP A 119 -7.71 -1.87 16.14
CA ASP A 119 -7.39 -3.28 15.91
C ASP A 119 -6.33 -3.72 16.94
N GLU A 120 -6.78 -4.47 17.95
CA GLU A 120 -5.95 -4.97 19.06
C GLU A 120 -4.78 -5.85 18.58
N ARG A 121 -4.99 -6.63 17.52
CA ARG A 121 -3.96 -7.51 16.96
C ARG A 121 -2.84 -6.72 16.28
N ARG A 122 -3.14 -5.51 15.80
CA ARG A 122 -2.18 -4.62 15.13
C ARG A 122 -1.63 -3.51 16.03
N GLY A 123 -2.25 -3.23 17.17
CA GLY A 123 -1.91 -2.08 18.01
C GLY A 123 -2.09 -0.75 17.27
N ALA A 124 -3.09 -0.66 16.39
CA ALA A 124 -3.26 0.44 15.45
C ALA A 124 -4.73 0.77 15.20
N TYR A 125 -5.01 2.04 14.92
CA TYR A 125 -6.28 2.47 14.36
C TYR A 125 -6.36 2.14 12.88
N ARG A 126 -7.55 1.78 12.41
CA ARG A 126 -7.87 1.61 11.00
C ARG A 126 -8.48 2.88 10.47
N LEU A 127 -7.88 3.43 9.42
CA LEU A 127 -8.51 4.38 8.52
C LEU A 127 -8.94 3.65 7.25
N LEU A 128 -10.04 4.09 6.63
CA LEU A 128 -10.57 3.58 5.37
C LEU A 128 -10.56 4.71 4.34
N LEU A 129 -9.51 4.76 3.52
CA LEU A 129 -9.41 5.70 2.40
C LEU A 129 -10.35 5.27 1.27
N THR A 130 -11.14 6.19 0.74
CA THR A 130 -11.80 6.08 -0.56
C THR A 130 -10.89 6.73 -1.61
N PRO A 131 -10.09 5.96 -2.39
CA PRO A 131 -9.04 6.50 -3.25
C PRO A 131 -9.58 6.99 -4.60
N PHE A 132 -10.52 7.93 -4.53
CA PHE A 132 -11.07 8.66 -5.67
C PHE A 132 -10.96 10.16 -5.37
N PHE A 133 -10.35 10.91 -6.27
CA PHE A 133 -10.14 12.36 -6.17
C PHE A 133 -10.73 13.02 -7.42
N SER A 134 -11.28 14.21 -7.31
CA SER A 134 -12.17 14.79 -8.31
C SER A 134 -11.86 16.27 -8.51
N GLU A 135 -11.40 16.64 -9.70
CA GLU A 135 -11.03 18.00 -10.07
C GLU A 135 -11.57 18.32 -11.46
N ARG A 136 -12.18 19.50 -11.64
CA ARG A 136 -12.68 19.99 -12.94
C ARG A 136 -13.49 18.95 -13.74
N ALA A 137 -14.45 18.29 -13.08
CA ALA A 137 -15.28 17.19 -13.62
C ALA A 137 -14.54 15.91 -14.06
N LEU A 138 -13.22 15.82 -13.85
CA LEU A 138 -12.40 14.63 -14.08
C LEU A 138 -12.03 13.95 -12.76
N GLY A 139 -11.83 12.62 -12.81
CA GLY A 139 -11.45 11.80 -11.65
C GLY A 139 -10.03 11.25 -11.72
N LEU A 140 -9.34 11.17 -10.58
CA LEU A 140 -8.19 10.29 -10.36
C LEU A 140 -8.65 9.12 -9.47
N SER A 141 -8.39 7.88 -9.87
CA SER A 141 -8.81 6.71 -9.09
C SER A 141 -7.72 5.64 -8.96
N VAL A 142 -7.55 5.09 -7.75
CA VAL A 142 -6.76 3.86 -7.58
C VAL A 142 -7.60 2.68 -8.08
N GLY A 143 -7.17 2.10 -9.21
CA GLY A 143 -7.94 1.12 -9.95
C GLY A 143 -9.16 1.71 -10.67
N LYS A 144 -9.73 0.93 -11.59
CA LYS A 144 -10.88 1.33 -12.39
C LYS A 144 -12.16 1.46 -11.54
N PRO A 145 -12.83 2.63 -11.56
CA PRO A 145 -14.06 2.82 -10.81
C PRO A 145 -15.24 2.10 -11.48
N ARG A 146 -16.29 1.88 -10.71
CA ARG A 146 -17.60 1.38 -11.16
C ARG A 146 -18.66 2.43 -10.87
N LEU A 147 -19.87 2.26 -11.40
CA LEU A 147 -21.00 3.14 -11.05
C LEU A 147 -21.81 2.54 -9.89
N SER A 148 -22.24 3.39 -8.96
CA SER A 148 -23.28 3.07 -7.97
C SER A 148 -24.67 2.99 -8.62
N GLY A 149 -25.68 2.51 -7.88
CA GLY A 149 -27.09 2.61 -8.28
C GLY A 149 -27.60 4.05 -8.45
N SER A 150 -26.92 5.04 -7.86
CA SER A 150 -27.17 6.47 -8.08
C SER A 150 -26.44 7.06 -9.29
N GLY A 151 -25.52 6.32 -9.93
CA GLY A 151 -24.72 6.80 -11.06
C GLY A 151 -23.44 7.56 -10.69
N ALA A 152 -23.02 7.50 -9.42
CA ALA A 152 -21.75 8.07 -8.97
C ALA A 152 -20.59 7.06 -9.16
N PRO A 153 -19.37 7.50 -9.52
CA PRO A 153 -18.19 6.65 -9.49
C PRO A 153 -17.89 6.14 -8.07
N VAL A 154 -17.60 4.85 -7.95
CA VAL A 154 -17.20 4.20 -6.69
C VAL A 154 -15.97 3.32 -6.90
N VAL A 155 -15.11 3.31 -5.88
CA VAL A 155 -13.86 2.55 -5.80
C VAL A 155 -13.87 1.66 -4.54
N LYS A 156 -12.97 0.68 -4.46
CA LYS A 156 -12.79 -0.12 -3.24
C LYS A 156 -12.00 0.69 -2.21
N ASN A 157 -12.53 0.80 -0.99
CA ASN A 157 -11.80 1.46 0.09
C ASN A 157 -10.51 0.69 0.47
N ILE A 158 -9.45 1.45 0.74
CA ILE A 158 -8.13 0.94 1.11
C ILE A 158 -7.95 1.09 2.61
N PRO A 159 -7.71 -0.01 3.36
CA PRO A 159 -7.38 0.08 4.77
C PRO A 159 -5.96 0.64 4.94
N ILE A 160 -5.84 1.61 5.83
CA ILE A 160 -4.60 2.25 6.26
C ILE A 160 -4.49 2.01 7.76
N TRP A 161 -3.38 1.42 8.22
CA TRP A 161 -3.12 1.18 9.63
C TRP A 161 -2.26 2.28 10.23
N VAL A 162 -2.76 2.93 11.29
CA VAL A 162 -2.10 4.06 11.96
C VAL A 162 -1.84 3.70 13.43
N PRO A 163 -0.58 3.40 13.82
CA PRO A 163 -0.25 3.16 15.22
C PRO A 163 -0.45 4.44 16.04
N ARG A 164 -0.81 4.30 17.31
CA ARG A 164 -0.88 5.45 18.23
C ARG A 164 0.55 5.89 18.62
N PRO A 165 0.92 7.17 18.49
CA PRO A 165 2.17 7.71 19.04
C PRO A 165 2.24 7.47 20.56
N LYS A 166 3.42 7.12 21.09
CA LYS A 166 3.60 6.80 22.53
C LYS A 166 3.48 8.04 23.43
N ASP A 167 3.72 9.20 22.84
CA ASP A 167 3.68 10.56 23.39
C ASP A 167 2.27 11.16 23.42
N GLU A 168 1.28 10.56 22.77
CA GLU A 168 -0.03 11.19 22.54
C GLU A 168 -1.20 10.51 23.28
N PRO A 169 -2.03 11.26 24.02
CA PRO A 169 -3.22 10.72 24.69
C PRO A 169 -4.23 10.11 23.71
N ASP A 170 -4.66 8.88 24.00
CA ASP A 170 -5.53 8.05 23.16
C ASP A 170 -6.76 8.79 22.63
N PHE A 171 -7.55 9.37 23.53
CA PHE A 171 -8.74 10.14 23.18
C PHE A 171 -8.45 11.33 22.24
N GLY A 172 -7.31 12.00 22.42
CA GLY A 172 -6.90 13.13 21.60
C GLY A 172 -6.51 12.71 20.18
N PHE A 173 -5.73 11.63 20.07
CA PHE A 173 -5.33 11.06 18.78
C PHE A 173 -6.52 10.45 18.04
N ARG A 174 -7.31 9.62 18.72
CA ARG A 174 -8.53 9.01 18.19
C ARG A 174 -9.49 10.06 17.63
N ARG A 175 -9.74 11.16 18.35
CA ARG A 175 -10.64 12.23 17.91
C ARG A 175 -10.14 12.99 16.67
N GLN A 176 -8.82 13.03 16.42
CA GLN A 176 -8.27 13.55 15.16
C GLN A 176 -8.56 12.58 14.02
N LEU A 177 -8.34 11.27 14.23
CA LEU A 177 -8.60 10.23 13.23
C LEU A 177 -10.09 10.08 12.89
N GLU A 178 -10.98 10.15 13.89
CA GLU A 178 -12.45 10.17 13.72
C GLU A 178 -12.95 11.36 12.90
N ARG A 179 -12.19 12.46 12.86
CA ARG A 179 -12.47 13.67 12.08
C ARG A 179 -11.71 13.74 10.76
N GLY A 180 -10.95 12.70 10.41
CA GLY A 180 -10.09 12.69 9.22
C GLY A 180 -9.02 13.79 9.21
N MET A 181 -8.60 14.29 10.39
CA MET A 181 -7.64 15.40 10.55
C MET A 181 -6.18 14.95 10.29
N VAL A 182 -5.96 14.40 9.11
CA VAL A 182 -4.69 13.89 8.58
C VAL A 182 -4.47 14.43 7.17
N ARG A 183 -3.20 14.49 6.74
CA ARG A 183 -2.83 14.75 5.34
C ARG A 183 -2.28 13.46 4.73
N LEU A 184 -2.53 13.23 3.44
CA LEU A 184 -2.04 12.02 2.76
C LEU A 184 -1.07 12.38 1.63
N GLU A 185 -0.09 11.52 1.43
CA GLU A 185 0.83 11.56 0.29
C GLU A 185 0.84 10.18 -0.38
N LEU A 186 0.21 10.10 -1.56
CA LEU A 186 0.02 8.88 -2.31
C LEU A 186 1.08 8.78 -3.40
N VAL A 187 1.87 7.70 -3.37
CA VAL A 187 2.80 7.34 -4.45
C VAL A 187 2.07 6.38 -5.39
N VAL A 188 1.93 6.77 -6.65
CA VAL A 188 1.08 6.09 -7.64
C VAL A 188 1.80 5.90 -8.98
N ARG A 189 1.26 5.05 -9.87
CA ARG A 189 1.69 4.92 -11.27
C ARG A 189 0.49 4.93 -12.21
N PRO A 190 0.41 5.83 -13.20
CA PRO A 190 -0.66 5.85 -14.18
C PRO A 190 -0.75 4.56 -14.99
N GLN A 191 -1.98 4.09 -15.23
CA GLN A 191 -2.30 2.85 -15.95
C GLN A 191 -3.05 3.14 -17.26
N GLY A 192 -3.99 4.09 -17.25
CA GLY A 192 -4.77 4.47 -18.42
C GLY A 192 -5.83 5.52 -18.12
N ALA A 193 -6.62 5.90 -19.11
CA ALA A 193 -7.81 6.72 -18.93
C ALA A 193 -9.08 5.84 -18.91
N TRP A 194 -10.10 6.26 -18.17
CA TRP A 194 -11.40 5.59 -18.08
C TRP A 194 -12.55 6.55 -18.38
N ARG A 195 -13.68 5.95 -18.77
CA ARG A 195 -14.95 6.63 -19.05
C ARG A 195 -16.09 5.75 -18.53
N LEU A 196 -17.04 6.36 -17.84
CA LEU A 196 -18.25 5.72 -17.31
C LEU A 196 -19.47 6.51 -17.81
N ARG A 197 -20.44 5.83 -18.44
CA ARG A 197 -21.72 6.41 -18.83
C ARG A 197 -22.73 6.24 -17.69
N GLY A 198 -23.12 7.34 -17.06
CA GLY A 198 -24.12 7.40 -16.01
C GLY A 198 -25.56 7.33 -16.55
N LYS A 199 -26.50 7.91 -15.80
CA LYS A 199 -27.90 8.04 -16.23
C LYS A 199 -28.07 9.36 -17.01
N GLY A 200 -28.90 9.35 -18.06
CA GLY A 200 -29.21 10.56 -18.85
C GLY A 200 -27.97 11.17 -19.52
N ASP A 201 -27.20 10.33 -20.23
CA ASP A 201 -25.97 10.65 -20.99
C ASP A 201 -24.79 11.29 -20.23
N ALA A 202 -25.00 11.67 -18.96
CA ALA A 202 -23.97 12.17 -18.05
C ALA A 202 -22.77 11.21 -18.00
N THR A 203 -21.64 11.64 -18.56
CA THR A 203 -20.45 10.82 -18.76
C THR A 203 -19.33 11.31 -17.87
N VAL A 204 -18.86 10.46 -16.96
CA VAL A 204 -17.75 10.77 -16.05
C VAL A 204 -16.45 10.16 -16.59
N ARG A 205 -15.35 10.92 -16.55
CA ARG A 205 -14.06 10.56 -17.14
C ARG A 205 -12.95 10.69 -16.11
N GLY A 206 -11.81 10.04 -16.34
CA GLY A 206 -10.68 10.16 -15.43
C GLY A 206 -9.46 9.30 -15.78
N ALA A 207 -8.46 9.35 -14.90
CA ALA A 207 -7.25 8.56 -14.94
C ALA A 207 -7.30 7.42 -13.90
N GLU A 208 -6.93 6.21 -14.33
CA GLU A 208 -6.69 5.06 -13.46
C GLU A 208 -5.20 5.01 -13.10
N VAL A 209 -4.91 4.84 -11.81
CA VAL A 209 -3.56 4.63 -11.29
C VAL A 209 -3.49 3.35 -10.46
N SER A 210 -2.32 2.72 -10.42
CA SER A 210 -1.98 1.74 -9.38
C SER A 210 -1.39 2.49 -8.19
N LEU A 211 -1.85 2.20 -6.98
CA LEU A 211 -1.19 2.64 -5.77
C LEU A 211 0.10 1.86 -5.56
N LEU A 212 1.17 2.54 -5.14
CA LEU A 212 2.44 1.95 -4.74
C LEU A 212 2.76 2.25 -3.28
N GLY A 213 2.27 3.36 -2.71
CA GLY A 213 2.42 3.64 -1.29
C GLY A 213 1.53 4.77 -0.79
N ILE A 214 1.26 4.79 0.52
CA ILE A 214 0.60 5.88 1.23
C ILE A 214 1.44 6.25 2.46
N ARG A 215 1.73 7.54 2.60
CA ARG A 215 2.21 8.14 3.85
C ARG A 215 1.10 9.01 4.43
N VAL A 216 0.89 8.89 5.75
CA VAL A 216 -0.07 9.66 6.52
C VAL A 216 0.69 10.64 7.40
N TYR A 217 0.33 11.92 7.36
CA TYR A 217 0.84 12.95 8.25
C TYR A 217 -0.26 13.42 9.20
N ALA A 218 0.14 13.97 10.35
CA ALA A 218 -0.77 14.79 11.14
C ALA A 218 -1.25 16.02 10.33
N SER A 219 -2.47 16.48 10.59
CA SER A 219 -3.01 17.72 9.99
C SER A 219 -2.14 18.95 10.24
N ARG A 220 -1.35 18.97 11.33
CA ARG A 220 -0.44 20.06 11.69
C ARG A 220 1.00 19.55 11.72
N GLY A 221 1.90 20.29 11.06
CA GLY A 221 3.32 19.95 10.96
C GLY A 221 3.62 18.75 10.05
N GLN A 222 4.87 18.31 10.03
CA GLN A 222 5.37 17.23 9.17
C GLN A 222 5.53 15.89 9.89
N ARG A 223 4.88 15.69 11.05
CA ARG A 223 4.95 14.41 11.78
C ARG A 223 4.22 13.32 11.00
N ILE A 224 4.98 12.35 10.51
CA ILE A 224 4.47 11.12 9.90
C ILE A 224 3.81 10.27 10.99
N LEU A 225 2.62 9.74 10.69
CA LEU A 225 1.83 8.86 11.56
C LEU A 225 1.86 7.41 11.08
N ALA A 226 1.94 7.19 9.77
CA ALA A 226 1.99 5.86 9.17
C ALA A 226 2.58 5.89 7.75
N GLU A 227 3.17 4.76 7.35
CA GLU A 227 3.59 4.48 5.97
C GLU A 227 3.17 3.06 5.59
N GLN A 228 2.73 2.86 4.35
CA GLN A 228 2.46 1.55 3.74
C GLN A 228 2.92 1.56 2.29
N THR A 229 3.47 0.43 1.83
CA THR A 229 3.78 0.14 0.42
C THR A 229 2.88 -1.01 -0.06
N TYR A 230 2.56 -1.04 -1.36
CA TYR A 230 1.65 -1.99 -2.00
C TYR A 230 2.28 -2.63 -3.25
#